data_AF-A0A7V9T1S7-F1
#
_entry.id   AF-A0A7V9T1S7-F1
#
_cell.length_a   1.000
_cell.length_b   1.000
_cell.length_c   1.000
_cell.angle_alpha   90.00
_cell.angle_beta   90.00
_cell.angle_gamma   90.00
#
_symmetry.space_group_name_H-M   'P 1'
#
loop_
_entity.id
_entity.type
_entity.pdbx_description
1 polymer ?
#
loop_
_entity_poly.entity_id
_entity_poly.type
_entity_poly.pdbx_seq_one_letter_code
_entity_poly.pdbx_strand_id
1 'polypeptide(L)'
;ARVEAAAAELSEDQWQFARIGRRKGISVAERSGSWRTRVHDGACILLNRPGFGTGPGCALHTAALQRGEQPLETKPEVCWQLPLRRLDSTDENGHVTSTVREWKRRDWGAGGEEFHWWCTESPDAFVVDEGTVLVRMRDELIAMIGADVHRLLVSAVAERLASAATPLPHPAVRPSRRPRP
;
A
#
# COMPACT_ATOMS: atom_id res chain seq x y z
N ALA A 1 -7.94 1.03 17.89
CA ALA A 1 -6.81 1.14 18.84
C ALA A 1 -5.59 1.84 18.22
N ARG A 2 -4.64 1.15 17.55
CA ARG A 2 -3.37 1.75 17.08
C ARG A 2 -3.55 2.94 16.12
N VAL A 3 -4.33 2.75 15.05
CA VAL A 3 -4.57 3.80 14.04
C VAL A 3 -5.28 5.01 14.65
N GLU A 4 -6.20 4.78 15.59
CA GLU A 4 -6.92 5.86 16.29
C GLU A 4 -5.99 6.64 17.22
N ALA A 5 -5.06 5.96 17.90
CA ALA A 5 -4.03 6.61 18.70
C ALA A 5 -3.11 7.48 17.82
N ALA A 6 -2.62 6.92 16.71
CA ALA A 6 -1.80 7.67 15.75
C ALA A 6 -2.55 8.89 15.17
N ALA A 7 -3.86 8.76 14.91
CA ALA A 7 -4.68 9.88 14.45
C ALA A 7 -4.94 10.93 15.53
N ALA A 8 -4.98 10.55 16.81
CA ALA A 8 -5.15 11.47 17.92
C ALA A 8 -3.92 12.38 18.12
N GLU A 9 -2.73 11.91 17.76
CA GLU A 9 -1.47 12.66 17.82
C GLU A 9 -1.29 13.67 16.69
N LEU A 10 -2.08 13.56 15.61
CA LEU A 10 -1.99 14.48 14.47
C LEU A 10 -2.37 15.90 14.89
N SER A 11 -1.50 16.86 14.59
CA SER A 11 -1.78 18.28 14.71
C SER A 11 -2.77 18.77 13.64
N GLU A 12 -3.32 19.97 13.82
CA GLU A 12 -4.21 20.57 12.82
C GLU A 12 -3.47 20.99 11.54
N ASP A 13 -2.16 21.21 11.61
CA ASP A 13 -1.32 21.51 10.45
C ASP A 13 -0.99 20.25 9.63
N GLN A 14 -1.00 19.09 10.28
CA GLN A 14 -0.79 17.79 9.63
C GLN A 14 -2.07 17.21 9.03
N TRP A 15 -3.24 17.56 9.56
CA TRP A 15 -4.49 16.93 9.19
C TRP A 15 -5.65 17.93 9.05
N GLN A 16 -6.06 18.15 7.80
CA GLN A 16 -7.11 19.10 7.42
C GLN A 16 -8.41 18.94 8.20
N PHE A 17 -8.79 17.70 8.52
CA PHE A 17 -10.06 17.38 9.17
C PHE A 17 -9.89 16.97 10.64
N ALA A 18 -8.79 17.34 11.28
CA ALA A 18 -8.48 16.93 12.66
C ALA A 18 -9.58 17.22 13.67
N ARG A 19 -10.17 18.43 13.64
CA ARG A 19 -11.28 18.78 14.53
C ARG A 19 -12.50 17.87 14.32
N ILE A 20 -12.83 17.55 13.08
CA ILE A 20 -13.98 16.72 12.73
C ILE A 20 -13.71 15.28 13.15
N GLY A 21 -12.51 14.77 12.89
CA GLY A 21 -12.12 13.41 13.25
C GLY A 21 -11.99 13.21 14.76
N ARG A 22 -11.54 14.20 15.53
CA ARG A 22 -11.56 14.15 17.01
C ARG A 22 -12.99 14.12 17.55
N ARG A 23 -13.89 14.93 16.98
CA ARG A 23 -15.29 14.99 17.43
C ARG A 23 -16.12 13.76 17.03
N LYS A 24 -15.92 13.23 15.82
CA LYS A 24 -16.75 12.16 15.23
C LYS A 24 -16.06 10.79 15.22
N GLY A 25 -14.78 10.70 15.59
CA GLY A 25 -13.95 9.53 15.38
C GLY A 25 -13.55 9.32 13.91
N ILE A 26 -12.48 8.54 13.69
CA ILE A 26 -11.97 8.22 12.35
C ILE A 26 -12.49 6.87 11.80
N SER A 27 -13.15 6.06 12.62
CA SER A 27 -13.60 4.72 12.27
C SER A 27 -15.13 4.63 12.33
N VAL A 28 -15.71 3.77 11.49
CA VAL A 28 -17.15 3.47 11.46
C VAL A 28 -17.32 1.95 11.38
N ALA A 29 -18.17 1.41 12.24
CA ALA A 29 -18.56 0.01 12.20
C ALA A 29 -19.53 -0.24 11.04
N GLU A 30 -19.34 -1.34 10.32
CA GLU A 30 -20.24 -1.80 9.28
C GLU A 30 -21.23 -2.83 9.82
N ARG A 31 -22.30 -3.09 9.05
CA ARG A 31 -23.34 -4.06 9.42
C ARG A 31 -22.80 -5.49 9.56
N SER A 32 -21.73 -5.80 8.84
CA SER A 32 -20.99 -7.07 8.91
C SER A 32 -20.16 -7.23 10.19
N GLY A 33 -20.05 -6.20 11.02
CA GLY A 33 -19.14 -6.18 12.18
C GLY A 33 -17.70 -5.80 11.84
N SER A 34 -17.36 -5.61 10.56
CA SER A 34 -16.07 -5.03 10.15
C SER A 34 -16.02 -3.53 10.46
N TRP A 35 -14.82 -2.98 10.45
CA TRP A 35 -14.59 -1.54 10.62
C TRP A 35 -13.96 -0.97 9.37
N ARG A 36 -14.32 0.26 9.04
CA ARG A 36 -13.66 1.03 7.99
C ARG A 36 -13.35 2.44 8.46
N THR A 37 -12.43 3.08 7.76
CA THR A 37 -12.18 4.51 7.94
C THR A 37 -13.40 5.33 7.51
N ARG A 38 -13.68 6.39 8.26
CA ARG A 38 -14.78 7.31 8.00
C ARG A 38 -14.58 8.00 6.66
N VAL A 39 -15.64 8.06 5.87
CA VAL A 39 -15.72 8.91 4.68
C VAL A 39 -16.26 10.27 5.10
N HIS A 40 -15.57 11.32 4.69
CA HIS A 40 -15.97 12.71 4.87
C HIS A 40 -15.74 13.45 3.56
N ASP A 41 -16.80 14.10 3.06
CA ASP A 41 -16.80 14.87 1.82
C ASP A 41 -16.21 14.07 0.65
N GLY A 42 -16.81 12.90 0.41
CA GLY A 42 -16.52 12.04 -0.74
C GLY A 42 -15.25 11.19 -0.65
N ALA A 43 -14.40 11.33 0.38
CA ALA A 43 -13.21 10.49 0.51
C ALA A 43 -12.85 10.18 1.97
N CYS A 44 -11.77 9.41 2.17
CA CYS A 44 -11.23 9.11 3.49
C CYS A 44 -11.03 10.40 4.32
N ILE A 45 -11.43 10.38 5.60
CA ILE A 45 -11.28 11.53 6.51
C ILE A 45 -9.80 11.88 6.76
N LEU A 46 -8.88 10.93 6.59
CA LEU A 46 -7.43 11.12 6.75
C LEU A 46 -6.76 11.63 5.46
N LEU A 47 -7.49 11.80 4.36
CA LEU A 47 -6.95 12.36 3.12
C LEU A 47 -6.96 13.90 3.19
N ASN A 48 -5.80 14.51 3.32
CA ASN A 48 -5.63 15.93 3.04
C ASN A 48 -5.90 16.19 1.55
N ARG A 49 -6.68 17.22 1.26
CA ARG A 49 -7.06 17.58 -0.11
C ARG A 49 -6.01 18.47 -0.77
N PRO A 50 -6.03 18.60 -2.11
CA PRO A 50 -5.22 19.59 -2.80
C PRO A 50 -5.42 21.00 -2.20
N GLY A 51 -4.33 21.75 -2.03
CA GLY A 51 -4.33 23.08 -1.43
C GLY A 51 -4.17 23.11 0.10
N PHE A 52 -4.14 21.96 0.79
CA PHE A 52 -3.79 21.91 2.20
C PHE A 52 -2.28 22.12 2.41
N GLY A 53 -1.87 22.69 3.56
CA GLY A 53 -0.49 23.15 3.79
C GLY A 53 0.59 22.06 3.68
N THR A 54 0.27 20.81 4.02
CA THR A 54 1.17 19.66 3.86
C THR A 54 1.04 18.94 2.51
N GLY A 55 0.24 19.49 1.59
CA GLY A 55 -0.09 18.88 0.31
C GLY A 55 -1.18 17.81 0.39
N PRO A 56 -1.63 17.30 -0.78
CA PRO A 56 -2.58 16.20 -0.84
C PRO A 56 -1.94 14.88 -0.38
N GLY A 57 -2.66 14.08 0.39
CA GLY A 57 -2.15 12.78 0.84
C GLY A 57 -2.71 12.33 2.18
N CYS A 58 -2.33 11.12 2.60
CA CYS A 58 -2.75 10.59 3.90
C CYS A 58 -2.01 11.31 5.04
N ALA A 59 -2.75 11.94 5.95
CA ALA A 59 -2.18 12.67 7.08
C ALA A 59 -1.29 11.79 7.98
N LEU A 60 -1.67 10.53 8.20
CA LEU A 60 -0.83 9.56 8.95
C LEU A 60 0.50 9.29 8.26
N HIS A 61 0.50 9.22 6.93
CA HIS A 61 1.72 8.99 6.16
C HIS A 61 2.67 10.19 6.28
N THR A 62 2.15 11.39 6.03
CA THR A 62 2.94 12.62 6.15
C THR A 62 3.50 12.80 7.56
N ALA A 63 2.69 12.57 8.59
CA ALA A 63 3.14 12.70 9.98
C ALA A 63 4.22 11.67 10.33
N ALA A 64 4.08 10.41 9.90
CA ALA A 64 5.10 9.40 10.12
C ALA A 64 6.45 9.82 9.51
N LEU A 65 6.44 10.30 8.26
CA LEU A 65 7.66 10.78 7.59
C LEU A 65 8.28 11.98 8.31
N GLN A 66 7.47 12.93 8.78
CA GLN A 66 7.95 14.09 9.54
C GLN A 66 8.60 13.68 10.88
N ARG A 67 8.16 12.57 11.47
CA ARG A 67 8.73 12.01 12.70
C ARG A 67 9.90 11.05 12.46
N GLY A 68 10.25 10.76 11.20
CA GLY A 68 11.23 9.72 10.87
C GLY A 68 10.75 8.29 11.20
N GLU A 69 9.44 8.10 11.31
CA GLU A 69 8.80 6.82 11.59
C GLU A 69 8.38 6.11 10.29
N GLN A 70 8.26 4.79 10.36
CA GLN A 70 7.74 4.01 9.24
C GLN A 70 6.22 4.18 9.14
N PRO A 71 5.65 4.54 7.97
CA PRO A 71 4.21 4.70 7.82
C PRO A 71 3.40 3.44 8.15
N LEU A 72 3.99 2.24 7.99
CA LEU A 72 3.32 0.98 8.34
C LEU A 72 3.00 0.86 9.83
N GLU A 73 3.71 1.58 10.70
CA GLU A 73 3.50 1.61 12.16
C GLU A 73 2.30 2.45 12.60
N THR A 74 1.82 3.35 11.75
CA THR A 74 0.71 4.26 12.09
C THR A 74 -0.52 4.06 11.21
N LYS A 75 -0.34 3.57 9.99
CA LYS A 75 -1.41 3.41 8.99
C LYS A 75 -2.21 2.12 9.15
N PRO A 76 -3.49 2.09 8.73
CA PRO A 76 -4.25 0.84 8.57
C PRO A 76 -3.54 -0.16 7.65
N GLU A 77 -3.77 -1.46 7.86
CA GLU A 77 -3.12 -2.55 7.12
C GLU A 77 -3.19 -2.39 5.61
N VAL A 78 -4.40 -2.27 5.05
CA VAL A 78 -4.59 -2.08 3.61
C VAL A 78 -3.83 -0.86 3.07
N CYS A 79 -3.72 0.21 3.87
CA CYS A 79 -3.13 1.47 3.42
C CYS A 79 -1.60 1.47 3.40
N TRP A 80 -0.93 0.69 4.25
CA TRP A 80 0.53 0.53 4.17
C TRP A 80 0.95 -0.63 3.28
N GLN A 81 0.09 -1.66 3.16
CA GLN A 81 0.38 -2.79 2.28
C GLN A 81 0.48 -2.35 0.83
N LEU A 82 -0.39 -1.46 0.34
CA LEU A 82 -0.28 -0.91 -1.02
C LEU A 82 1.11 -0.31 -1.30
N PRO A 83 1.81 -0.74 -2.37
CA PRO A 83 1.34 -1.54 -3.51
C PRO A 83 1.37 -3.08 -3.38
N LEU A 84 1.85 -3.66 -2.29
CA LEU A 84 1.95 -5.11 -2.05
C LEU A 84 0.63 -5.71 -1.53
N ARG A 85 0.33 -6.93 -2.00
CA ARG A 85 -0.82 -7.74 -1.63
C ARG A 85 -0.34 -9.12 -1.21
N ARG A 86 -0.68 -9.54 0.01
CA ARG A 86 -0.55 -10.93 0.46
C ARG A 86 -1.89 -11.63 0.30
N LEU A 87 -1.85 -12.82 -0.26
CA LEU A 87 -2.99 -13.72 -0.44
C LEU A 87 -2.64 -15.04 0.24
N ASP A 88 -3.47 -15.46 1.18
CA ASP A 88 -3.31 -16.74 1.85
C ASP A 88 -4.41 -17.69 1.35
N SER A 89 -4.00 -18.86 0.87
CA SER A 89 -4.92 -19.95 0.52
C SER A 89 -4.61 -21.16 1.39
N THR A 90 -5.64 -21.75 1.98
CA THR A 90 -5.52 -22.96 2.79
C THR A 90 -5.99 -24.16 1.97
N ASP A 91 -5.17 -25.20 1.87
CA ASP A 91 -5.55 -26.45 1.20
C ASP A 91 -6.44 -27.34 2.09
N GLU A 92 -6.90 -28.47 1.55
CA GLU A 92 -7.75 -29.44 2.25
C GLU A 92 -7.09 -30.06 3.49
N ASN A 93 -5.75 -30.04 3.55
CA ASN A 93 -4.96 -30.56 4.67
C ASN A 93 -4.63 -29.48 5.71
N GLY A 94 -5.08 -28.24 5.50
CA GLY A 94 -4.79 -27.11 6.39
C GLY A 94 -3.46 -26.41 6.12
N HIS A 95 -2.73 -26.75 5.05
CA HIS A 95 -1.52 -26.02 4.69
C HIS A 95 -1.85 -24.64 4.12
N VAL A 96 -1.22 -23.61 4.67
CA VAL A 96 -1.36 -22.24 4.19
C VAL A 96 -0.26 -21.93 3.20
N THR A 97 -0.65 -21.56 1.98
CA THR A 97 0.24 -20.97 0.98
C THR A 97 0.01 -19.47 0.91
N SER A 98 1.06 -18.70 1.16
CA SER A 98 1.06 -17.25 1.03
C SER A 98 1.68 -16.80 -0.29
N THR A 99 0.94 -16.04 -1.09
CA THR A 99 1.45 -15.39 -2.31
C THR A 99 1.54 -13.89 -2.09
N VAL A 100 2.72 -13.30 -2.29
CA VAL A 100 2.90 -11.84 -2.32
C VAL A 100 3.04 -11.38 -3.76
N ARG A 101 2.23 -10.40 -4.14
CA ARG A 101 2.27 -9.74 -5.45
C ARG A 101 1.84 -8.29 -5.34
N GLU A 102 1.95 -7.52 -6.41
CA GLU A 102 1.33 -6.20 -6.49
C GLU A 102 -0.22 -6.27 -6.41
N TRP A 103 -0.86 -5.26 -5.84
CA TRP A 103 -2.29 -5.02 -6.01
C TRP A 103 -2.62 -4.62 -7.44
N LYS A 104 -3.81 -4.97 -7.91
CA LYS A 104 -4.38 -4.60 -9.21
C LYS A 104 -5.79 -4.05 -9.06
N ARG A 105 -6.29 -3.27 -10.02
CA ARG A 105 -7.67 -2.75 -10.01
C ARG A 105 -8.70 -3.87 -9.83
N ARG A 106 -8.53 -4.99 -10.54
CA ARG A 106 -9.39 -6.19 -10.44
C ARG A 106 -9.55 -6.76 -9.03
N ASP A 107 -8.64 -6.42 -8.13
CA ASP A 107 -8.68 -6.90 -6.75
C ASP A 107 -9.70 -6.17 -5.87
N TRP A 108 -10.23 -5.05 -6.37
CA TRP A 108 -11.24 -4.22 -5.72
C TRP A 108 -12.66 -4.49 -6.22
N GLY A 109 -12.85 -5.58 -6.99
CA GLY A 109 -14.11 -5.88 -7.65
C GLY A 109 -14.51 -4.77 -8.63
N ALA A 110 -15.80 -4.53 -8.78
CA ALA A 110 -16.32 -3.51 -9.71
C ALA A 110 -15.79 -2.10 -9.40
N GLY A 111 -15.56 -1.77 -8.13
CA GLY A 111 -15.08 -0.44 -7.72
C GLY A 111 -13.66 -0.12 -8.19
N GLY A 112 -12.85 -1.13 -8.54
CA GLY A 112 -11.51 -0.91 -9.08
C GLY A 112 -11.50 -0.19 -10.44
N GLU A 113 -12.55 -0.38 -11.25
CA GLU A 113 -12.72 0.29 -12.54
C GLU A 113 -13.10 1.78 -12.38
N GLU A 114 -13.64 2.17 -11.22
CA GLU A 114 -14.01 3.55 -10.89
C GLU A 114 -12.81 4.37 -10.39
N PHE A 115 -11.64 3.74 -10.22
CA PHE A 115 -10.44 4.42 -9.78
C PHE A 115 -9.87 5.32 -10.88
N HIS A 116 -10.07 6.63 -10.70
CA HIS A 116 -9.50 7.69 -11.53
C HIS A 116 -7.99 7.56 -11.72
N TRP A 117 -7.28 6.98 -10.73
CA TRP A 117 -5.84 6.75 -10.79
C TRP A 117 -5.44 5.48 -10.02
N TRP A 118 -4.41 4.77 -10.52
CA TRP A 118 -3.85 3.58 -9.89
C TRP A 118 -2.36 3.41 -10.24
N CYS A 119 -1.50 3.24 -9.24
CA CYS A 119 -0.05 3.29 -9.42
C CYS A 119 0.53 2.06 -10.13
N THR A 120 0.25 0.83 -9.66
CA THR A 120 0.94 -0.40 -10.10
C THR A 120 0.58 -0.87 -11.51
N GLU A 121 -0.33 -0.18 -12.18
CA GLU A 121 -0.67 -0.42 -13.58
C GLU A 121 -0.14 0.69 -14.50
N SER A 122 0.46 1.76 -13.94
CA SER A 122 1.15 2.80 -14.70
C SER A 122 2.62 2.41 -14.91
N PRO A 123 3.22 2.67 -16.10
CA PRO A 123 4.66 2.57 -16.29
C PRO A 123 5.46 3.45 -15.29
N ASP A 124 4.88 4.56 -14.81
CA ASP A 124 5.52 5.48 -13.86
C ASP A 124 5.90 4.82 -12.53
N ALA A 125 5.27 3.69 -12.17
CA ALA A 125 5.61 2.94 -10.96
C ALA A 125 6.87 2.06 -11.13
N PHE A 126 7.41 1.93 -12.34
CA PHE A 126 8.49 1.00 -12.69
C PHE A 126 9.68 1.73 -13.32
N VAL A 127 10.07 2.85 -12.73
CA VAL A 127 11.12 3.77 -13.23
C VAL A 127 12.42 3.73 -12.42
N VAL A 128 12.51 2.85 -11.42
CA VAL A 128 13.70 2.76 -10.56
C VAL A 128 14.80 2.00 -11.31
N ASP A 129 15.94 2.66 -11.50
CA ASP A 129 17.09 2.10 -12.21
C ASP A 129 17.90 1.10 -11.37
N GLU A 130 17.90 1.26 -10.04
CA GLU A 130 18.70 0.45 -9.13
C GLU A 130 17.92 -0.12 -7.94
N GLY A 131 18.18 -1.39 -7.65
CA GLY A 131 17.58 -2.11 -6.55
C GLY A 131 16.26 -2.81 -6.92
N THR A 132 15.84 -3.72 -6.05
CA THR A 132 14.60 -4.49 -6.23
C THR A 132 13.55 -4.04 -5.23
N VAL A 133 12.29 -4.42 -5.48
CA VAL A 133 11.21 -4.25 -4.49
C VAL A 133 11.56 -4.88 -3.13
N LEU A 134 12.36 -5.95 -3.12
CA LEU A 134 12.83 -6.59 -1.89
C LEU A 134 13.69 -5.65 -1.03
N VAL A 135 14.44 -4.74 -1.64
CA VAL A 135 15.27 -3.75 -0.94
C VAL A 135 14.47 -2.48 -0.66
N ARG A 136 13.74 -1.98 -1.65
CA ARG A 136 13.06 -0.68 -1.59
C ARG A 136 11.80 -0.69 -0.72
N MET A 137 11.17 -1.86 -0.53
CA MET A 137 10.02 -2.09 0.32
C MET A 137 10.31 -3.15 1.39
N ARG A 138 11.54 -3.13 1.92
CA ARG A 138 12.02 -4.13 2.88
C ARG A 138 11.11 -4.22 4.09
N ASP A 139 10.75 -3.09 4.68
CA ASP A 139 10.05 -3.08 5.97
C ASP A 139 8.60 -3.56 5.80
N GLU A 140 7.91 -3.15 4.73
CA GLU A 140 6.59 -3.66 4.38
C GLU A 140 6.62 -5.16 4.08
N LEU A 141 7.61 -5.63 3.32
CA LEU A 141 7.75 -7.06 3.03
C LEU A 141 8.02 -7.85 4.31
N ILE A 142 8.95 -7.41 5.16
CA ILE A 142 9.23 -8.06 6.44
C ILE A 142 7.98 -8.10 7.32
N ALA A 143 7.20 -7.02 7.38
CA ALA A 143 5.93 -7.00 8.11
C ALA A 143 4.91 -8.01 7.53
N MET A 144 4.95 -8.25 6.22
CA MET A 144 4.03 -9.19 5.55
C MET A 144 4.46 -10.65 5.61
N ILE A 145 5.76 -10.97 5.54
CA ILE A 145 6.25 -12.35 5.37
C ILE A 145 7.29 -12.80 6.41
N GLY A 146 7.72 -11.89 7.29
CA GLY A 146 8.78 -12.15 8.25
C GLY A 146 10.18 -11.96 7.69
N ALA A 147 11.13 -11.70 8.60
CA ALA A 147 12.52 -11.41 8.25
C ALA A 147 13.24 -12.59 7.59
N ASP A 148 12.90 -13.82 7.97
CA ASP A 148 13.60 -15.01 7.49
C ASP A 148 13.26 -15.30 6.02
N VAL A 149 11.97 -15.25 5.67
CA VAL A 149 11.50 -15.40 4.30
C VAL A 149 12.02 -14.25 3.43
N HIS A 150 12.01 -13.02 3.95
CA HIS A 150 12.59 -11.88 3.25
C HIS A 150 14.06 -12.09 2.89
N ARG A 151 14.89 -12.55 3.84
CA ARG A 151 16.31 -12.86 3.58
C ARG A 151 16.49 -13.94 2.51
N LEU A 152 15.69 -15.00 2.55
CA LEU A 152 15.73 -16.07 1.54
C LEU A 152 15.41 -15.54 0.14
N LEU A 153 14.39 -14.68 0.00
CA LEU A 153 14.03 -14.07 -1.28
C LEU A 153 15.14 -13.16 -1.81
N VAL A 154 15.77 -12.36 -0.94
CA VAL A 154 16.89 -11.49 -1.32
C VAL A 154 18.05 -12.33 -1.87
N SER A 155 18.44 -13.40 -1.17
CA SER A 155 19.51 -14.29 -1.63
C SER A 155 19.17 -14.96 -2.96
N ALA A 156 17.97 -15.53 -3.10
CA ALA A 156 17.55 -16.20 -4.33
C ALA A 156 17.52 -15.26 -5.54
N VAL A 157 17.07 -14.01 -5.35
CA VAL A 157 17.09 -13.00 -6.41
C VAL A 157 18.52 -12.57 -6.73
N ALA A 158 19.38 -12.38 -5.73
CA ALA A 158 20.78 -12.02 -5.95
C ALA A 158 21.54 -13.10 -6.75
N GLU A 159 21.37 -14.38 -6.39
CA GLU A 159 21.93 -15.51 -7.14
C GLU A 159 21.44 -15.54 -8.59
N ARG A 160 20.15 -15.29 -8.81
CA ARG A 160 19.56 -15.27 -10.14
C ARG A 160 20.04 -14.09 -10.98
N LEU A 161 20.28 -12.93 -10.39
CA LEU A 161 20.86 -11.77 -11.07
C LEU A 161 22.36 -11.93 -11.34
N ALA A 162 23.08 -12.68 -10.49
CA ALA A 162 24.49 -13.04 -10.72
C ALA A 162 24.66 -14.12 -11.81
N SER A 163 23.61 -14.90 -12.08
CA SER A 163 23.58 -15.86 -13.18
C SER A 163 23.40 -15.16 -14.55
N ALA A 164 23.60 -15.88 -15.65
CA ALA A 164 23.34 -15.37 -17.01
C ALA A 164 21.84 -15.17 -17.34
N ALA A 165 20.95 -15.13 -16.33
CA ALA A 165 19.53 -14.89 -16.53
C ALA A 165 19.26 -13.43 -16.91
N THR A 166 18.42 -13.22 -17.92
CA THR A 166 17.99 -11.88 -18.34
C THR A 166 16.69 -11.48 -17.63
N PRO A 167 16.68 -10.41 -16.82
CA PRO A 167 15.43 -9.86 -16.28
C PRO A 167 14.51 -9.40 -17.40
N LEU A 168 13.23 -9.73 -17.30
CA LEU A 168 12.22 -9.25 -18.24
C LEU A 168 11.57 -7.98 -17.72
N PRO A 169 11.25 -7.01 -18.59
CA PRO A 169 10.55 -5.81 -18.19
C PRO A 169 9.16 -6.14 -17.63
N HIS A 170 8.74 -5.36 -16.64
CA HIS A 170 7.40 -5.46 -16.08
C HIS A 170 6.33 -5.28 -17.17
N PRO A 171 5.20 -6.02 -17.17
CA PRO A 171 4.16 -5.86 -18.19
C PRO A 171 3.66 -4.43 -18.39
N ALA A 172 3.63 -3.60 -17.34
CA ALA A 172 3.19 -2.20 -17.42
C ALA A 172 4.11 -1.28 -18.25
N VAL A 173 5.38 -1.67 -18.46
CA VAL A 173 6.32 -0.92 -19.32
C VAL A 173 6.52 -1.56 -20.68
N ARG A 174 5.82 -2.68 -20.97
CA ARG A 174 5.86 -3.30 -22.30
C ARG A 174 4.99 -2.48 -23.26
N PRO A 175 5.46 -2.23 -24.50
CA PRO A 175 4.60 -1.62 -25.50
C PRO A 175 3.34 -2.47 -25.67
N SER A 176 2.16 -1.87 -25.60
CA SER A 176 0.95 -2.61 -25.96
C SER A 176 1.08 -3.01 -27.43
N ARG A 177 0.99 -4.31 -27.71
CA ARG A 177 0.77 -4.77 -29.08
C ARG A 177 -0.62 -4.27 -29.46
N ARG A 178 -0.72 -3.03 -29.96
CA ARG A 178 -1.92 -2.62 -30.70
C ARG A 178 -2.11 -3.66 -31.81
N PRO A 179 -3.30 -4.25 -31.97
CA PRO A 179 -3.59 -4.94 -33.21
C PRO A 179 -3.32 -3.95 -34.34
N ARG A 180 -2.54 -4.37 -35.34
CA ARG A 180 -2.42 -3.59 -36.57
C ARG A 180 -3.82 -3.42 -37.16
N PRO A 181 -4.17 -2.22 -37.67
CA PRO A 181 -5.46 -2.00 -38.31
C PRO A 181 -5.68 -2.98 -39.48
#